data_AF-A0A1L5KP91-F1
#
_entry.id   AF-A0A1L5KP91-F1
#
_cell.length_a   1.000
_cell.length_b   1.000
_cell.length_c   1.000
_cell.angle_alpha   90.00
_cell.angle_beta   90.00
_cell.angle_gamma   90.00
#
_symmetry.space_group_name_H-M   'P 1'
#
loop_
_entity.id
_entity.type
_entity.pdbx_description
1 polymer ?
#
loop_
_entity_poly.entity_id
_entity_poly.type
_entity_poly.pdbx_seq_one_letter_code
_entity_poly.pdbx_strand_id
1 'polypeptide(L)'
;MVMPVGFWKRIGLPLMLCSILVQALTFTPLGIDVYGNRGWLNLGFTTIQPAEFMKFALCVWLPTALRAAKKLYRKQGMKAYTVPLGVSAVGLLTVIGGKDLGTAMILIFIGIVAFLIAGFPGKWMGIGVLVMAAMVAVLAISSPNRMRRILATYGDCSAADAQTVCYQSMHAKYAIASGGFLGVGIGNSREKWNYLPAAHNDFIFAIIGEETGFVGCAIVL
;
A
#
# COMPACT_ATOMS: atom_id res chain seq x y z
N MET A 1 -19.25 13.01 20.04
CA MET A 1 -20.37 12.19 19.55
C MET A 1 -19.82 10.84 19.11
N VAL A 2 -19.95 9.78 19.92
CA VAL A 2 -19.41 8.46 19.58
C VAL A 2 -20.46 7.70 18.78
N MET A 3 -20.19 7.45 17.50
CA MET A 3 -21.12 6.68 16.66
C MET A 3 -21.18 5.22 17.12
N PRO A 4 -22.38 4.63 17.26
CA PRO A 4 -22.52 3.27 17.78
C PRO A 4 -21.99 2.22 16.80
N VAL A 5 -21.47 1.10 17.30
CA VAL A 5 -20.95 -0.01 16.48
C VAL A 5 -21.99 -0.53 15.47
N GLY A 6 -23.28 -0.49 15.82
CA GLY A 6 -24.37 -0.89 14.92
C GLY A 6 -24.46 -0.04 13.65
N PHE A 7 -24.11 1.25 13.72
CA PHE A 7 -24.05 2.14 12.57
C PHE A 7 -22.98 1.68 11.58
N TRP A 8 -21.74 1.50 12.05
CA TRP A 8 -20.61 1.03 11.25
C TRP A 8 -20.87 -0.32 10.55
N LYS A 9 -21.55 -1.25 11.25
CA LYS A 9 -21.95 -2.53 10.66
C LYS A 9 -22.94 -2.40 9.51
N ARG A 10 -23.88 -1.44 9.60
CA ARG A 10 -24.89 -1.21 8.56
C ARG A 10 -24.31 -0.49 7.35
N ILE A 11 -23.45 0.51 7.59
CA ILE A 11 -22.86 1.30 6.51
C ILE A 11 -21.67 0.63 5.83
N GLY A 12 -21.08 -0.42 6.42
CA GLY A 12 -19.88 -1.06 5.89
C GLY A 12 -20.00 -1.51 4.43
N LEU A 13 -21.07 -2.24 4.06
CA LEU A 13 -21.22 -2.70 2.67
C LEU A 13 -21.46 -1.53 1.70
N PRO A 14 -22.39 -0.59 1.96
CA PRO A 14 -22.52 0.63 1.15
C PRO A 14 -21.21 1.41 1.02
N LEU A 15 -20.44 1.53 2.11
CA LEU A 15 -19.16 2.22 2.13
C LEU A 15 -18.13 1.52 1.23
N MET A 16 -18.05 0.19 1.29
CA MET A 16 -17.17 -0.61 0.42
C MET A 16 -17.56 -0.51 -1.05
N LEU A 17 -18.85 -0.58 -1.37
CA LEU A 17 -19.32 -0.43 -2.74
C LEU A 17 -19.05 0.99 -3.27
N CYS A 18 -19.30 2.01 -2.44
CA CYS A 18 -18.98 3.38 -2.76
C CYS A 18 -17.47 3.57 -3.01
N SER A 19 -16.60 3.03 -2.15
CA SER A 19 -15.15 3.14 -2.36
C SER A 19 -14.69 2.44 -3.63
N ILE A 20 -15.28 1.30 -3.99
CA ILE A 20 -15.03 0.63 -5.27
C ILE A 20 -15.45 1.51 -6.45
N LEU A 21 -16.63 2.13 -6.40
CA LEU A 21 -17.09 3.02 -7.45
C LEU A 21 -16.18 4.24 -7.60
N VAL A 22 -15.82 4.90 -6.50
CA VAL A 22 -14.92 6.04 -6.51
C VAL A 22 -13.53 5.64 -7.02
N GLN A 23 -13.02 4.46 -6.66
CA GLN A 23 -11.77 3.93 -7.22
C GLN A 23 -11.90 3.66 -8.72
N ALA A 24 -13.03 3.13 -9.19
CA ALA A 24 -13.27 2.91 -10.61
C ALA A 24 -13.34 4.22 -11.42
N LEU A 25 -13.68 5.35 -10.78
CA LEU A 25 -13.62 6.66 -11.44
C LEU A 25 -12.20 7.03 -11.89
N THR A 26 -11.14 6.42 -11.35
CA THR A 26 -9.77 6.72 -11.81
C THR A 26 -9.52 6.25 -13.25
N PHE A 27 -10.38 5.40 -13.81
CA PHE A 27 -10.33 5.01 -15.22
C PHE A 27 -10.98 6.03 -16.16
N THR A 28 -11.77 6.96 -15.62
CA THR A 28 -12.42 8.03 -16.38
C THR A 28 -11.48 9.22 -16.58
N PRO A 29 -11.86 10.26 -17.37
CA PRO A 29 -11.04 11.47 -17.54
C PRO A 29 -10.70 12.20 -16.24
N LEU A 30 -11.41 11.93 -15.14
CA LEU A 30 -11.12 12.48 -13.82
C LEU A 30 -9.84 11.91 -13.19
N GLY A 31 -9.41 10.72 -13.63
CA GLY A 31 -8.21 10.07 -13.13
C GLY A 31 -6.94 10.64 -13.77
N ILE A 32 -6.01 11.06 -12.91
CA ILE A 32 -4.71 11.61 -13.32
C ILE A 32 -3.61 10.54 -13.25
N ASP A 33 -2.69 10.58 -14.20
CA ASP A 33 -1.48 9.73 -14.20
C ASP A 33 -0.34 10.47 -13.52
N VAL A 34 0.19 9.88 -12.45
CA VAL A 34 1.33 10.39 -11.68
C VAL A 34 2.38 9.29 -11.64
N TYR A 35 3.53 9.52 -12.29
CA TYR A 35 4.63 8.55 -12.41
C TYR A 35 4.22 7.17 -12.97
N GLY A 36 3.25 7.12 -13.89
CA GLY A 36 2.74 5.88 -14.48
C GLY A 36 1.71 5.14 -13.61
N ASN A 37 1.27 5.76 -12.52
CA ASN A 37 0.19 5.28 -11.64
C ASN A 37 -1.05 6.17 -11.80
N ARG A 38 -2.20 5.55 -12.08
CA ARG A 38 -3.50 6.21 -12.22
C ARG A 38 -4.38 5.96 -10.99
N GLY A 39 -3.83 6.32 -9.83
CA GLY A 39 -4.46 6.12 -8.51
C GLY A 39 -5.15 7.36 -7.94
N TRP A 40 -5.08 8.51 -8.62
CA TRP A 40 -5.54 9.80 -8.11
C TRP A 40 -6.68 10.36 -8.95
N LEU A 41 -7.62 11.05 -8.29
CA LEU A 41 -8.68 11.82 -8.95
C LEU A 41 -8.41 13.31 -8.79
N ASN A 42 -8.54 14.06 -9.88
CA ASN A 42 -8.53 15.53 -9.85
C ASN A 42 -9.97 16.05 -9.88
N LEU A 43 -10.38 16.73 -8.81
CA LEU A 43 -11.70 17.35 -8.67
C LEU A 43 -11.72 18.82 -9.13
N GLY A 44 -10.62 19.33 -9.68
CA GLY A 44 -10.42 20.71 -10.10
C GLY A 44 -9.91 21.64 -8.99
N PHE A 45 -10.36 21.44 -7.74
CA PHE A 45 -9.93 22.22 -6.57
C PHE A 45 -9.03 21.42 -5.60
N THR A 46 -9.10 20.09 -5.64
CA THR A 46 -8.25 19.21 -4.82
C THR A 46 -8.02 17.89 -5.56
N THR A 47 -6.96 17.20 -5.17
CA THR A 47 -6.76 15.80 -5.54
C THR A 47 -7.19 14.90 -4.39
N ILE A 48 -7.77 13.74 -4.72
CA ILE A 48 -8.10 12.69 -3.74
C ILE A 48 -7.53 11.36 -4.19
N GLN A 49 -7.15 10.52 -3.23
CA GLN A 49 -6.70 9.16 -3.47
C GLN A 49 -7.79 8.17 -3.02
N PRO A 50 -8.61 7.62 -3.94
CA PRO A 50 -9.72 6.73 -3.60
C PRO A 50 -9.31 5.49 -2.81
N ALA A 51 -8.08 5.02 -3.02
CA ALA A 51 -7.47 3.89 -2.34
C ALA A 51 -7.43 4.03 -0.80
N GLU A 52 -7.29 5.26 -0.28
CA GLU A 52 -7.34 5.52 1.16
C GLU A 52 -8.72 5.19 1.73
N PHE A 53 -9.78 5.64 1.05
CA PHE A 53 -11.15 5.31 1.41
C PHE A 53 -11.44 3.82 1.28
N MET A 54 -10.86 3.14 0.27
CA MET A 54 -11.00 1.70 0.10
C MET A 54 -10.40 0.93 1.28
N LYS A 55 -9.18 1.28 1.73
CA LYS A 55 -8.55 0.64 2.90
C LYS A 55 -9.44 0.77 4.13
N PHE A 56 -9.94 1.98 4.38
CA PHE A 56 -10.86 2.23 5.49
C PHE A 56 -12.16 1.42 5.37
N ALA A 57 -12.80 1.44 4.19
CA ALA A 57 -14.03 0.72 3.93
C ALA A 57 -13.86 -0.80 4.12
N LEU A 58 -12.73 -1.34 3.66
CA LEU A 58 -12.37 -2.75 3.84
C LEU A 58 -12.26 -3.10 5.33
N CYS A 59 -11.57 -2.27 6.13
CA CYS A 59 -11.43 -2.47 7.57
C CYS A 59 -12.77 -2.43 8.32
N VAL A 60 -13.72 -1.60 7.87
CA VAL A 60 -15.06 -1.50 8.48
C VAL A 60 -15.95 -2.68 8.07
N TRP A 61 -15.96 -3.01 6.78
CA TRP A 61 -16.91 -3.96 6.21
C TRP A 61 -16.47 -5.42 6.36
N LEU A 62 -15.22 -5.73 6.01
CA LEU A 62 -14.75 -7.12 5.88
C LEU A 62 -14.95 -7.95 7.16
N PRO A 63 -14.67 -7.45 8.39
CA PRO A 63 -14.89 -8.24 9.60
C PRO A 63 -16.37 -8.65 9.79
N THR A 64 -17.30 -7.78 9.41
CA THR A 64 -18.74 -8.06 9.51
C THR A 64 -19.18 -9.10 8.49
N ALA A 65 -18.67 -8.99 7.26
CA ALA A 65 -18.93 -9.95 6.18
C ALA A 65 -18.36 -11.33 6.52
N LEU A 66 -17.13 -11.40 7.05
CA LEU A 66 -16.49 -12.65 7.47
C LEU A 66 -17.22 -13.30 8.65
N ARG A 67 -17.71 -12.51 9.61
CA ARG A 67 -18.53 -13.04 10.72
C ARG A 67 -19.83 -13.66 10.23
N ALA A 68 -20.48 -13.05 9.23
CA ALA A 68 -21.68 -13.62 8.62
C ALA A 68 -21.34 -14.91 7.84
N ALA A 69 -20.29 -14.89 7.01
CA ALA A 69 -19.81 -16.04 6.27
C ALA A 69 -19.49 -17.24 7.17
N LYS A 70 -18.81 -17.01 8.29
CA LYS A 70 -18.47 -18.06 9.27
C LYS A 70 -19.71 -18.77 9.83
N LYS A 71 -20.82 -18.05 10.06
CA LYS A 71 -22.08 -18.66 10.51
C LYS A 71 -22.71 -19.56 9.44
N LEU A 72 -22.58 -19.19 8.18
CA LEU A 72 -23.13 -19.94 7.04
C LEU A 72 -22.22 -21.10 6.60
N TYR A 73 -20.94 -21.09 7.00
CA TYR A 73 -19.93 -22.08 6.60
C TYR A 73 -20.36 -23.53 6.86
N ARG A 74 -21.02 -23.81 7.99
CA ARG A 74 -21.48 -25.17 8.32
C ARG A 74 -22.50 -25.72 7.31
N LYS A 75 -23.30 -24.85 6.70
CA LYS A 75 -24.35 -25.24 5.74
C LYS A 75 -23.88 -25.18 4.29
N GLN A 76 -23.05 -24.18 3.95
CA GLN A 76 -22.72 -23.85 2.56
C GLN A 76 -21.24 -24.10 2.21
N GLY A 77 -20.42 -24.51 3.18
CA GLY A 77 -18.98 -24.65 3.01
C GLY A 77 -18.33 -23.36 2.51
N MET A 78 -17.40 -23.49 1.57
CA MET A 78 -16.67 -22.35 1.00
C MET A 78 -17.56 -21.33 0.27
N LYS A 79 -18.77 -21.72 -0.16
CA LYS A 79 -19.71 -20.80 -0.81
C LYS A 79 -20.14 -19.66 0.12
N ALA A 80 -20.04 -19.84 1.43
CA ALA A 80 -20.32 -18.78 2.41
C ALA A 80 -19.36 -17.58 2.30
N TYR A 81 -18.16 -17.78 1.76
CA TYR A 81 -17.12 -16.75 1.63
C TYR A 81 -17.08 -16.07 0.25
N THR A 82 -17.99 -16.41 -0.67
CA THR A 82 -18.01 -15.84 -2.04
C THR A 82 -18.20 -14.33 -2.03
N VAL A 83 -19.09 -13.81 -1.18
CA VAL A 83 -19.33 -12.37 -1.06
C VAL A 83 -18.11 -11.62 -0.50
N PRO A 84 -17.54 -11.98 0.68
CA PRO A 84 -16.37 -11.29 1.19
C PRO A 84 -15.16 -11.39 0.26
N LEU A 85 -14.92 -12.55 -0.37
CA LEU A 85 -13.84 -12.71 -1.34
C LEU A 85 -14.09 -11.92 -2.62
N GLY A 86 -15.29 -12.03 -3.20
CA GLY A 86 -15.64 -11.40 -4.48
C GLY A 86 -15.58 -9.89 -4.43
N VAL A 87 -16.21 -9.26 -3.43
CA VAL A 87 -16.19 -7.79 -3.31
C VAL A 87 -14.78 -7.27 -3.01
N SER A 88 -14.02 -7.95 -2.15
CA SER A 88 -12.63 -7.57 -1.88
C SER A 88 -11.74 -7.74 -3.12
N ALA A 89 -11.94 -8.80 -3.90
CA ALA A 89 -11.23 -9.04 -5.14
C ALA A 89 -11.57 -7.98 -6.20
N VAL A 90 -12.83 -7.59 -6.34
CA VAL A 90 -13.23 -6.49 -7.24
C VAL A 90 -12.54 -5.19 -6.83
N GLY A 91 -12.57 -4.84 -5.54
CA GLY A 91 -11.85 -3.65 -5.04
C GLY A 91 -10.35 -3.72 -5.33
N LEU A 92 -9.72 -4.86 -5.09
CA LEU A 92 -8.30 -5.06 -5.40
C LEU A 92 -8.01 -4.91 -6.90
N LEU A 93 -8.83 -5.48 -7.77
CA LEU A 93 -8.67 -5.40 -9.22
C LEU A 93 -8.78 -3.96 -9.72
N THR A 94 -9.66 -3.14 -9.14
CA THR A 94 -9.74 -1.71 -9.49
C THR A 94 -8.45 -0.96 -9.15
N VAL A 95 -7.79 -1.29 -8.03
CA VAL A 95 -6.51 -0.68 -7.64
C VAL A 95 -5.36 -1.16 -8.53
N ILE A 96 -5.31 -2.47 -8.83
CA ILE A 96 -4.30 -3.05 -9.71
C ILE A 96 -4.44 -2.49 -11.14
N GLY A 97 -5.67 -2.28 -11.63
CA GLY A 97 -5.91 -1.64 -12.93
C GLY A 97 -5.37 -0.22 -12.99
N GLY A 98 -5.36 0.51 -11.88
CA GLY A 98 -4.70 1.81 -11.73
C GLY A 98 -3.17 1.75 -11.77
N LYS A 99 -2.57 0.55 -11.80
CA LYS A 99 -1.12 0.28 -11.70
C LYS A 99 -0.51 0.63 -10.34
N ASP A 100 -1.31 0.66 -9.28
CA ASP A 100 -0.86 0.92 -7.91
C ASP A 100 -0.55 -0.39 -7.15
N LEU A 101 0.68 -0.90 -7.33
CA LEU A 101 1.08 -2.15 -6.67
C LEU A 101 1.23 -2.00 -5.14
N GLY A 102 1.70 -0.84 -4.68
CA GLY A 102 1.94 -0.60 -3.24
C GLY A 102 0.63 -0.62 -2.46
N THR A 103 -0.38 0.11 -2.95
CA THR A 103 -1.72 0.08 -2.36
C THR A 103 -2.34 -1.31 -2.45
N ALA A 104 -2.19 -2.01 -3.57
CA ALA A 104 -2.69 -3.37 -3.72
C ALA A 104 -2.10 -4.30 -2.64
N MET A 105 -0.79 -4.22 -2.38
CA MET A 105 -0.15 -5.00 -1.31
C MET A 105 -0.74 -4.72 0.07
N ILE A 106 -1.05 -3.45 0.38
CA ILE A 106 -1.67 -3.08 1.66
C ILE A 106 -3.08 -3.68 1.78
N LEU A 107 -3.90 -3.60 0.72
CA LEU A 107 -5.24 -4.19 0.73
C LEU A 107 -5.20 -5.71 0.89
N ILE A 108 -4.23 -6.36 0.24
CA ILE A 108 -3.99 -7.80 0.37
C ILE A 108 -3.62 -8.15 1.81
N PHE A 109 -2.71 -7.38 2.42
CA PHE A 109 -2.30 -7.58 3.80
C PHE A 109 -3.46 -7.42 4.79
N ILE A 110 -4.25 -6.34 4.66
CA ILE A 110 -5.47 -6.13 5.45
C ILE A 110 -6.42 -7.32 5.30
N GLY A 111 -6.63 -7.77 4.06
CA GLY A 111 -7.46 -8.94 3.76
C GLY A 111 -6.96 -10.19 4.48
N ILE A 112 -5.70 -10.58 4.27
CA ILE A 112 -5.08 -11.76 4.88
C ILE A 112 -5.24 -11.74 6.40
N VAL A 113 -4.90 -10.62 7.04
CA VAL A 113 -5.03 -10.44 8.50
C VAL A 113 -6.48 -10.62 8.94
N ALA A 114 -7.45 -10.01 8.24
CA ALA A 114 -8.87 -10.16 8.56
C ALA A 114 -9.38 -11.60 8.41
N PHE A 115 -8.98 -12.31 7.33
CA PHE A 115 -9.33 -13.71 7.11
C PHE A 115 -8.71 -14.64 8.16
N LEU A 116 -7.47 -14.36 8.58
CA LEU A 116 -6.78 -15.09 9.63
C LEU A 116 -7.50 -14.91 10.98
N ILE A 117 -7.82 -13.68 11.37
CA ILE A 117 -8.55 -13.38 12.61
C ILE A 117 -9.96 -14.00 12.59
N ALA A 118 -10.62 -14.02 11.43
CA ALA A 118 -11.94 -14.65 11.29
C ALA A 118 -11.90 -16.19 11.46
N GLY A 119 -10.71 -16.80 11.37
CA GLY A 119 -10.55 -18.26 11.41
C GLY A 119 -10.97 -18.91 10.10
N PHE A 120 -10.62 -18.31 8.97
CA PHE A 120 -10.79 -18.90 7.65
C PHE A 120 -9.97 -20.21 7.53
N PRO A 121 -10.44 -21.23 6.78
CA PRO A 121 -9.75 -22.52 6.76
C PRO A 121 -8.33 -22.41 6.19
N GLY A 122 -7.33 -22.84 6.99
CA GLY A 122 -5.90 -22.63 6.69
C GLY A 122 -5.43 -23.20 5.34
N LYS A 123 -6.00 -24.34 4.90
CA LYS A 123 -5.70 -24.93 3.56
C LYS A 123 -5.98 -23.94 2.43
N TRP A 124 -7.14 -23.27 2.46
CA TRP A 124 -7.54 -22.31 1.44
C TRP A 124 -6.80 -20.98 1.60
N MET A 125 -6.44 -20.62 2.83
CA MET A 125 -5.61 -19.44 3.11
C MET A 125 -4.22 -19.58 2.49
N GLY A 126 -3.56 -20.74 2.64
CA GLY A 126 -2.25 -21.00 2.04
C GLY A 126 -2.27 -20.91 0.51
N ILE A 127 -3.29 -21.51 -0.12
CA ILE A 127 -3.49 -21.40 -1.58
C ILE A 127 -3.69 -19.93 -1.98
N GLY A 128 -4.54 -19.20 -1.25
CA GLY A 128 -4.78 -17.77 -1.50
C GLY A 128 -3.49 -16.96 -1.43
N VAL A 129 -2.70 -17.11 -0.38
CA VAL A 129 -1.41 -16.41 -0.22
C VAL A 129 -0.47 -16.73 -1.39
N LEU A 130 -0.38 -17.99 -1.82
CA LEU A 130 0.47 -18.39 -2.93
C LEU A 130 0.01 -17.75 -4.26
N VAL A 131 -1.30 -17.73 -4.53
CA VAL A 131 -1.86 -17.07 -5.72
C VAL A 131 -1.58 -15.57 -5.70
N MET A 132 -1.76 -14.91 -4.55
CA MET A 132 -1.50 -13.49 -4.40
C MET A 132 -0.01 -13.16 -4.57
N ALA A 133 0.88 -13.98 -4.01
CA ALA A 133 2.32 -13.84 -4.19
C ALA A 133 2.73 -14.01 -5.66
N ALA A 134 2.19 -15.02 -6.34
CA ALA A 134 2.42 -15.24 -7.77
C ALA A 134 1.91 -14.05 -8.61
N MET A 135 0.73 -13.52 -8.29
CA MET A 135 0.17 -12.33 -8.97
C MET A 135 1.07 -11.11 -8.81
N VAL A 136 1.54 -10.83 -7.58
CA VAL A 136 2.48 -9.74 -7.30
C VAL A 136 3.79 -9.94 -8.06
N ALA A 137 4.33 -11.16 -8.10
CA ALA A 137 5.55 -11.47 -8.84
C ALA A 137 5.39 -11.21 -10.34
N VAL A 138 4.29 -11.68 -10.96
CA VAL A 138 4.00 -11.42 -12.38
C VAL A 138 3.86 -9.92 -12.67
N LEU A 139 3.16 -9.17 -11.80
CA LEU A 139 3.01 -7.72 -11.95
C LEU A 139 4.30 -6.93 -11.71
N ALA A 140 5.23 -7.47 -10.92
CA ALA A 140 6.55 -6.89 -10.73
C ALA A 140 7.46 -7.14 -11.95
N ILE A 141 7.46 -8.37 -12.48
CA ILE A 141 8.31 -8.77 -13.61
C ILE A 141 7.85 -8.13 -14.93
N SER A 142 6.54 -7.98 -15.14
CA SER A 142 5.98 -7.41 -16.36
C SER A 142 6.26 -5.91 -16.56
N SER A 143 6.77 -5.20 -15.55
CA SER A 143 7.11 -3.78 -15.66
C SER A 143 8.63 -3.59 -15.60
N PRO A 144 9.28 -3.23 -16.73
CA PRO A 144 10.72 -2.97 -16.76
C PRO A 144 11.17 -1.94 -15.73
N ASN A 145 10.35 -0.90 -15.49
CA ASN A 145 10.63 0.14 -14.50
C ASN A 145 10.62 -0.41 -13.07
N ARG A 146 9.68 -1.29 -12.72
CA ARG A 146 9.61 -1.90 -11.39
C ARG A 146 10.78 -2.86 -11.17
N MET A 147 11.09 -3.69 -12.16
CA MET A 147 12.21 -4.62 -12.09
C MET A 147 13.55 -3.88 -11.94
N ARG A 148 13.78 -2.80 -12.70
CA ARG A 148 14.98 -1.97 -12.56
C ARG A 148 15.12 -1.39 -11.15
N ARG A 149 14.03 -0.95 -10.51
CA ARG A 149 14.08 -0.47 -9.12
C ARG A 149 14.39 -1.58 -8.11
N ILE A 150 13.82 -2.78 -8.29
CA ILE A 150 14.09 -3.94 -7.43
C ILE A 150 15.55 -4.36 -7.56
N LEU A 151 16.05 -4.49 -8.78
CA LEU A 151 17.44 -4.83 -9.06
C LEU A 151 18.40 -3.74 -8.57
N ALA A 152 18.07 -2.46 -8.72
CA ALA A 152 18.87 -1.36 -8.17
C ALA A 152 18.91 -1.33 -6.63
N THR A 153 17.92 -1.96 -5.96
CA THR A 153 17.87 -2.04 -4.50
C THR A 153 18.69 -3.21 -3.96
N TYR A 154 18.67 -4.35 -4.64
CA TYR A 154 19.27 -5.62 -4.16
C TYR A 154 20.51 -6.08 -4.93
N GLY A 155 20.76 -5.57 -6.12
CA GLY A 155 21.93 -5.87 -6.94
C GLY A 155 23.02 -4.81 -6.85
N ASP A 156 24.19 -5.13 -7.40
CA ASP A 156 25.29 -4.17 -7.52
C ASP A 156 24.93 -3.08 -8.53
N CYS A 157 25.07 -1.83 -8.11
CA CYS A 157 24.81 -0.69 -8.98
C CYS A 157 26.06 -0.33 -9.78
N SER A 158 25.97 -0.41 -11.11
CA SER A 158 27.03 0.05 -12.02
C SER A 158 27.24 1.55 -11.88
N ALA A 159 28.45 2.04 -12.20
CA ALA A 159 28.77 3.46 -12.23
C ALA A 159 27.82 4.28 -13.13
N ALA A 160 27.27 3.66 -14.18
CA ALA A 160 26.28 4.30 -15.06
C ALA A 160 24.88 4.39 -14.41
N ASP A 161 24.52 3.45 -13.54
CA ASP A 161 23.22 3.40 -12.86
C ASP A 161 23.20 4.23 -11.56
N ALA A 162 24.40 4.53 -11.02
CA ALA A 162 24.61 5.37 -9.85
C ALA A 162 23.99 6.76 -9.98
N GLN A 163 24.02 7.34 -11.19
CA GLN A 163 23.45 8.65 -11.51
C GLN A 163 21.99 8.58 -12.00
N THR A 164 21.40 7.38 -12.07
CA THR A 164 20.04 7.19 -12.57
C THR A 164 19.17 6.45 -11.55
N VAL A 165 18.94 5.15 -11.75
CA VAL A 165 17.96 4.37 -10.98
C VAL A 165 18.40 4.17 -9.52
N CYS A 166 19.71 4.13 -9.26
CA CYS A 166 20.23 3.95 -7.91
C CYS A 166 20.41 5.25 -7.13
N TYR A 167 20.38 6.40 -7.81
CA TYR A 167 20.72 7.69 -7.23
C TYR A 167 19.96 7.95 -5.93
N GLN A 168 18.63 7.83 -5.98
CA GLN A 168 17.76 8.02 -4.81
C GLN A 168 18.10 7.06 -3.66
N SER A 169 18.24 5.76 -3.96
CA SER A 169 18.54 4.75 -2.95
C SER A 169 19.93 4.90 -2.34
N MET A 170 20.93 5.35 -3.11
CA MET A 170 22.27 5.60 -2.60
C MET A 170 22.33 6.84 -1.72
N HIS A 171 21.75 7.96 -2.17
CA HIS A 171 21.71 9.19 -1.38
C HIS A 171 20.95 9.03 -0.07
N ALA A 172 19.89 8.20 -0.05
CA ALA A 172 19.23 7.82 1.18
C ALA A 172 20.14 7.05 2.15
N LYS A 173 20.98 6.14 1.63
CA LYS A 173 21.98 5.41 2.45
C LYS A 173 23.07 6.36 2.95
N TYR A 174 23.51 7.31 2.13
CA TYR A 174 24.50 8.32 2.52
C TYR A 174 23.99 9.22 3.63
N ALA A 175 22.73 9.67 3.57
CA ALA A 175 22.08 10.44 4.63
C ALA A 175 22.10 9.69 5.98
N ILE A 176 21.74 8.41 5.97
CA ILE A 176 21.75 7.59 7.19
C ILE A 176 23.18 7.37 7.70
N ALA A 177 24.13 7.16 6.79
CA ALA A 177 25.54 6.96 7.15
C ALA A 177 26.18 8.22 7.74
N SER A 178 25.82 9.42 7.27
CA SER A 178 26.37 10.69 7.75
C SER A 178 25.81 11.12 9.12
N GLY A 179 24.62 10.64 9.50
CA GLY A 179 23.97 10.99 10.77
C GLY A 179 24.67 10.46 12.03
N GLY A 180 25.43 9.37 11.95
CA GLY A 180 26.12 8.78 13.11
C GLY A 180 25.17 8.46 14.29
N PHE A 181 25.66 8.58 15.53
CA PHE A 181 24.85 8.21 16.71
C PHE A 181 23.83 9.29 17.12
N LEU A 182 24.20 10.57 17.03
CA LEU A 182 23.40 11.72 17.53
C LEU A 182 22.88 12.66 16.45
N GLY A 183 23.22 12.44 15.18
CA GLY A 183 22.82 13.28 14.07
C GLY A 183 23.78 14.46 13.84
N VAL A 184 23.57 15.14 12.71
CA VAL A 184 24.28 16.38 12.37
C VAL A 184 23.56 17.65 12.87
N GLY A 185 22.42 17.49 13.52
CA GLY A 185 21.55 18.56 14.03
C GLY A 185 20.35 18.82 13.12
N ILE A 186 19.22 19.18 13.75
CA ILE A 186 17.95 19.47 13.05
C ILE A 186 18.15 20.63 12.06
N GLY A 187 17.70 20.42 10.82
CA GLY A 187 17.86 21.38 9.72
C GLY A 187 19.24 21.41 9.07
N ASN A 188 20.23 20.66 9.58
CA ASN A 188 21.58 20.60 9.02
C ASN A 188 21.80 19.41 8.07
N SER A 189 20.75 18.67 7.68
CA SER A 189 20.87 17.62 6.66
C SER A 189 21.38 18.20 5.35
N ARG A 190 22.46 17.62 4.81
CA ARG A 190 23.02 18.02 3.52
C ARG A 190 22.22 17.44 2.38
N GLU A 191 21.73 16.21 2.55
CA GLU A 191 20.96 15.49 1.53
C GLU A 191 19.61 16.15 1.22
N LYS A 192 19.08 16.92 2.18
CA LYS A 192 17.86 17.75 2.04
C LYS A 192 17.98 18.86 1.00
N TRP A 193 19.17 19.39 0.71
CA TRP A 193 19.39 20.56 -0.16
C TRP A 193 19.54 20.21 -1.66
N ASN A 194 18.68 19.32 -2.17
CA ASN A 194 18.60 18.82 -3.56
C ASN A 194 19.45 17.59 -3.93
N TYR A 195 20.17 16.97 -3.00
CA TYR A 195 20.92 15.74 -3.31
C TYR A 195 20.05 14.48 -3.21
N LEU A 196 19.04 14.47 -2.33
CA LEU A 196 18.07 13.39 -2.24
C LEU A 196 16.73 13.81 -2.85
N PRO A 197 16.37 13.31 -4.04
CA PRO A 197 15.05 13.52 -4.59
C PRO A 197 14.00 12.90 -3.65
N ALA A 198 12.82 13.50 -3.56
CA ALA A 198 11.76 12.99 -2.69
C ALA A 198 12.13 12.92 -1.18
N ALA A 199 13.07 13.77 -0.73
CA ALA A 199 13.47 13.88 0.68
C ALA A 199 12.31 14.26 1.63
N HIS A 200 11.26 14.92 1.13
CA HIS A 200 10.12 15.37 1.94
C HIS A 200 8.97 14.35 1.99
N ASN A 201 9.01 13.28 1.19
CA ASN A 201 8.00 12.23 1.13
C ASN A 201 8.62 10.84 1.33
N ASP A 202 9.05 10.17 0.27
CA ASP A 202 9.40 8.74 0.29
C ASP A 202 10.70 8.47 1.06
N PHE A 203 11.56 9.49 1.23
CA PHE A 203 12.85 9.37 1.91
C PHE A 203 12.97 10.24 3.18
N ILE A 204 11.84 10.68 3.75
CA ILE A 204 11.86 11.51 4.97
C ILE A 204 12.59 10.85 6.14
N PHE A 205 12.50 9.52 6.25
CA PHE A 205 13.19 8.77 7.30
C PHE A 205 14.72 8.84 7.18
N ALA A 206 15.25 8.90 5.96
CA ALA A 206 16.69 9.06 5.73
C ALA A 206 17.18 10.44 6.20
N ILE A 207 16.38 11.49 6.00
CA ILE A 207 16.66 12.85 6.49
C ILE A 207 16.59 12.89 8.02
N ILE A 208 15.59 12.26 8.64
CA ILE A 208 15.52 12.15 10.10
C ILE A 208 16.79 11.45 10.64
N GLY A 209 17.22 10.37 10.00
CA GLY A 209 18.45 9.67 10.38
C GLY A 209 19.70 10.51 10.25
N GLU A 210 19.80 11.35 9.23
CA GLU A 210 20.90 12.31 9.10
C GLU A 210 20.86 13.37 10.21
N GLU A 211 19.70 14.00 10.43
CA GLU A 211 19.56 15.14 11.35
C GLU A 211 19.63 14.73 12.83
N THR A 212 19.11 13.55 13.18
CA THR A 212 18.94 13.10 14.58
C THR A 212 19.73 11.83 14.93
N GLY A 213 20.39 11.21 13.95
CA GLY A 213 21.24 10.05 14.14
C GLY A 213 20.47 8.79 14.52
N PHE A 214 21.23 7.78 14.93
CA PHE A 214 20.69 6.51 15.41
C PHE A 214 19.63 6.68 16.51
N VAL A 215 19.87 7.56 17.48
CA VAL A 215 18.95 7.76 18.61
C VAL A 215 17.59 8.28 18.14
N GLY A 216 17.55 9.27 17.24
CA GLY A 216 16.28 9.78 16.73
C GLY A 216 15.55 8.76 15.86
N CYS A 217 16.26 8.01 15.02
CA CYS A 217 15.67 6.87 14.30
C CYS A 217 15.06 5.83 15.23
N ALA A 218 15.73 5.50 16.34
CA ALA A 218 15.24 4.52 17.31
C ALA A 218 14.00 5.00 18.07
N ILE A 219 13.83 6.31 18.28
CA ILE A 219 12.64 6.88 18.91
C ILE A 219 11.43 6.87 17.94
N VAL A 220 11.69 6.95 16.63
CA VAL A 220 10.63 6.95 15.60
C VAL A 220 10.05 5.56 15.34
N LEU A 221 10.85 4.51 15.49
CA LEU A 221 10.44 3.10 15.32
C LEU A 221 9.66 2.56 16.53
#